data_AF-A0A7S2F0M3-F1
#
_entry.id   AF-A0A7S2F0M3-F1
#
_cell.length_a   1.000
_cell.length_b   1.000
_cell.length_c   1.000
_cell.angle_alpha   90.00
_cell.angle_beta   90.00
_cell.angle_gamma   90.00
#
_symmetry.space_group_name_H-M   'P 1'
#
loop_
_entity.id
_entity.type
_entity.pdbx_description
1 polymer ?
#
loop_
_entity_poly.entity_id
_entity_poly.type
_entity_poly.pdbx_seq_one_letter_code
_entity_poly.pdbx_strand_id
1 'polypeptide(L)'
;KHEAIPEDEHSYFLLGSWSNWQRYDQLICGKAGGLHYAAIGLNGAAQTLEFQVFANQDGSRCYYPSPKKAVLGPWRSPGANWVVQVPEGCGQLQVQWDPSGEKSIHW
;
A
#
# COMPACT_ATOMS: atom_id res chain seq x y z
N LYS A 1 16.75 14.17 20.94
CA LYS A 1 17.00 13.34 19.73
C LYS A 1 15.78 12.44 19.60
N HIS A 2 14.95 12.60 18.57
CA HIS A 2 13.80 11.70 18.38
C HIS A 2 14.34 10.38 17.81
N GLU A 3 14.17 9.29 18.53
CA GLU A 3 14.51 7.95 18.04
C GLU A 3 13.57 7.59 16.89
N ALA A 4 14.12 7.03 15.82
CA ALA A 4 13.32 6.53 14.71
C ALA A 4 12.57 5.28 15.21
N ILE A 5 11.25 5.28 15.07
CA ILE A 5 10.42 4.10 15.31
C ILE A 5 10.90 2.99 14.35
N PRO A 6 11.13 1.74 14.81
CA PRO A 6 11.39 0.59 13.95
C PRO A 6 10.29 0.37 12.90
N GLU A 7 10.63 -0.10 11.70
CA GLU A 7 9.65 -0.29 10.62
C GLU A 7 8.57 -1.32 10.98
N ASP A 8 8.92 -2.35 11.74
CA ASP A 8 8.00 -3.36 12.27
C ASP A 8 7.01 -2.83 13.31
N GLU A 9 7.26 -1.64 13.86
CA GLU A 9 6.34 -0.93 14.76
C GLU A 9 5.44 0.09 14.01
N HIS A 10 5.58 0.22 12.69
CA HIS A 10 4.75 1.14 11.92
C HIS A 10 3.36 0.58 11.64
N SER A 11 2.38 1.49 11.61
CA SER A 11 1.10 1.21 10.97
C SER A 11 1.19 1.57 9.50
N TYR A 12 0.76 0.67 8.62
CA TYR A 12 0.78 0.90 7.18
C TYR A 12 -0.62 1.19 6.65
N PHE A 13 -0.69 2.04 5.63
CA PHE A 13 -1.94 2.51 5.03
C PHE A 13 -1.82 2.52 3.51
N LEU A 14 -2.90 2.20 2.82
CA LEU A 14 -3.04 2.44 1.40
C LEU A 14 -3.65 3.82 1.17
N LEU A 15 -3.15 4.53 0.17
CA LEU A 15 -3.83 5.68 -0.42
C LEU A 15 -3.93 5.41 -1.92
N GLY A 16 -5.14 5.44 -2.45
CA GLY A 16 -5.37 5.06 -3.84
C GLY A 16 -6.53 5.77 -4.50
N SER A 17 -6.66 5.51 -5.80
CA SER A 17 -7.62 6.18 -6.67
C SER A 17 -9.08 5.91 -6.31
N TRP A 18 -9.39 4.78 -5.66
CA TRP A 18 -10.75 4.42 -5.24
C TRP A 18 -11.36 5.40 -4.22
N SER A 19 -10.53 6.15 -3.49
CA SER A 19 -10.98 7.19 -2.54
C SER A 19 -10.73 8.60 -3.06
N ASN A 20 -10.47 8.76 -4.37
CA ASN A 20 -9.95 10.02 -4.95
C ASN A 20 -8.70 10.53 -4.22
N TRP A 21 -7.86 9.61 -3.71
CA TRP A 21 -6.66 9.94 -2.92
C TRP A 21 -6.96 10.76 -1.64
N GLN A 22 -8.17 10.65 -1.09
CA GLN A 22 -8.59 11.43 0.09
C GLN A 22 -8.57 10.63 1.40
N ARG A 23 -8.53 9.30 1.34
CA ARG A 23 -8.64 8.44 2.53
C ARG A 23 -7.54 7.41 2.59
N TYR A 24 -6.88 7.35 3.74
CA TYR A 24 -5.97 6.26 4.11
C TYR A 24 -6.76 5.04 4.58
N ASP A 25 -6.61 3.92 3.89
CA ASP A 25 -7.19 2.63 4.28
C ASP A 25 -6.10 1.81 5.00
N GLN A 26 -6.29 1.53 6.30
CA GLN A 26 -5.28 0.86 7.12
C GLN A 26 -5.08 -0.59 6.69
N LEU A 27 -3.81 -1.02 6.60
CA LEU A 27 -3.48 -2.43 6.48
C LEU A 27 -3.36 -3.05 7.89
N ILE A 28 -4.12 -4.12 8.11
CA ILE A 28 -4.17 -4.83 9.38
C ILE A 28 -3.00 -5.81 9.46
N CYS A 29 -2.19 -5.71 10.52
CA CYS A 29 -1.10 -6.64 10.77
C CYS A 29 -1.65 -8.04 11.11
N GLY A 30 -1.24 -9.04 10.35
CA GLY A 30 -1.55 -10.44 10.60
C GLY A 30 -0.75 -10.97 11.81
N LYS A 31 -1.36 -11.88 12.57
CA LYS A 31 -0.73 -12.47 13.78
C LYS A 31 0.53 -13.31 13.51
N ALA A 32 0.84 -13.62 12.24
CA ALA A 32 1.97 -14.44 11.84
C ALA A 32 2.79 -13.70 10.77
N GLY A 33 4.08 -13.47 11.04
CA GLY A 33 5.06 -13.08 10.02
C GLY A 33 5.12 -11.59 9.62
N GLY A 34 4.46 -10.68 10.34
CA GLY A 34 4.59 -9.24 10.07
C GLY A 34 3.96 -8.77 8.75
N LEU A 35 3.16 -9.62 8.11
CA LEU A 35 2.42 -9.27 6.90
C LEU A 35 1.21 -8.40 7.23
N HIS A 36 1.00 -7.36 6.45
CA HIS A 36 -0.15 -6.46 6.58
C HIS A 36 -1.13 -6.64 5.43
N TYR A 37 -2.42 -6.58 5.73
CA TYR A 37 -3.48 -6.90 4.76
C TYR A 37 -4.53 -5.79 4.67
N ALA A 38 -5.01 -5.51 3.46
CA ALA A 38 -6.17 -4.67 3.25
C ALA A 38 -7.14 -5.28 2.22
N ALA A 39 -8.41 -4.94 2.39
CA ALA A 39 -9.52 -5.35 1.56
C ALA A 39 -10.25 -4.09 1.08
N ILE A 40 -10.06 -3.70 -0.18
CA ILE A 40 -10.69 -2.52 -0.76
C ILE A 40 -11.93 -2.96 -1.53
N GLY A 41 -13.11 -2.54 -1.07
CA GLY A 41 -14.37 -2.83 -1.74
C GLY A 41 -14.50 -2.08 -3.08
N LEU A 42 -14.92 -2.80 -4.12
CA LEU A 42 -15.08 -2.30 -5.48
C LEU A 42 -16.53 -2.48 -5.94
N ASN A 43 -16.92 -1.75 -6.97
CA ASN A 43 -18.27 -1.82 -7.55
C ASN A 43 -18.48 -2.98 -8.54
N GLY A 44 -17.47 -3.82 -8.77
CA GLY A 44 -17.53 -4.93 -9.73
C GLY A 44 -17.33 -4.53 -11.20
N ALA A 45 -17.18 -3.24 -11.53
CA ALA A 45 -16.86 -2.81 -12.88
C ALA A 45 -15.36 -3.00 -13.18
N ALA A 46 -15.05 -3.30 -14.43
CA ALA A 46 -13.66 -3.28 -14.90
C ALA A 46 -13.07 -1.88 -14.74
N GLN A 47 -11.89 -1.78 -14.12
CA GLN A 47 -11.26 -0.49 -13.81
C GLN A 47 -9.75 -0.62 -13.61
N THR A 48 -9.05 0.49 -13.81
CA THR A 48 -7.64 0.63 -13.42
C THR A 48 -7.58 1.34 -12.07
N LEU A 49 -6.93 0.73 -11.09
CA LEU A 49 -6.68 1.32 -9.79
C LEU A 49 -5.20 1.69 -9.65
N GLU A 50 -4.96 2.76 -8.92
CA GLU A 50 -3.62 3.22 -8.59
C GLU A 50 -3.50 3.40 -7.09
N PHE A 51 -2.35 3.07 -6.51
CA PHE A 51 -2.13 3.29 -5.09
C PHE A 51 -0.65 3.37 -4.71
N GLN A 52 -0.42 3.85 -3.48
CA GLN A 52 0.85 3.84 -2.77
C GLN A 52 0.64 3.37 -1.32
N VAL A 53 1.72 2.98 -0.64
CA VAL A 53 1.71 2.56 0.77
C VAL A 53 2.37 3.66 1.60
N PHE A 54 1.75 4.03 2.71
CA PHE A 54 2.26 5.05 3.62
C PHE A 54 2.42 4.48 5.02
N ALA A 55 3.56 4.76 5.65
CA ALA A 55 3.74 4.47 7.07
C ALA A 55 3.23 5.62 7.93
N ASN A 56 2.49 5.29 8.99
CA ASN A 56 1.99 6.20 10.02
C ASN A 56 1.20 7.40 9.48
N GLN A 57 0.53 7.25 8.34
CA GLN A 57 -0.17 8.33 7.61
C GLN A 57 0.72 9.55 7.32
N ASP A 58 2.03 9.34 7.21
CA ASP A 58 3.01 10.38 6.95
C ASP A 58 3.33 10.45 5.46
N GLY A 59 2.94 11.55 4.81
CA GLY A 59 3.18 11.79 3.39
C GLY A 59 4.66 11.81 2.96
N SER A 60 5.58 11.93 3.93
CA SER A 60 7.02 11.79 3.69
C SER A 60 7.49 10.34 3.73
N ARG A 61 6.70 9.41 4.29
CA ARG A 61 7.03 7.99 4.42
C ARG A 61 6.22 7.14 3.44
N CYS A 62 6.48 7.35 2.16
CA CYS A 62 5.77 6.71 1.07
C CYS A 62 6.62 5.60 0.44
N TYR A 63 6.04 4.42 0.28
CA TYR A 63 6.59 3.32 -0.50
C TYR A 63 5.89 3.22 -1.85
N TYR A 64 6.64 2.83 -2.87
CA TYR A 64 6.19 2.86 -4.26
C TYR A 64 7.01 1.91 -5.16
N PRO A 65 6.53 1.52 -6.36
CA PRO A 65 7.28 0.63 -7.23
C PRO A 65 8.42 1.35 -7.96
N SER A 66 9.52 0.65 -8.16
CA SER A 66 10.51 1.01 -9.18
C SER A 66 10.09 0.51 -10.57
N PRO A 67 10.67 1.05 -11.66
CA PRO A 67 10.50 0.50 -13.01
C PRO A 67 10.90 -0.98 -13.14
N LYS A 68 11.76 -1.48 -12.22
CA LYS A 68 12.21 -2.88 -12.17
C LYS A 68 11.39 -3.74 -11.20
N LYS A 69 10.23 -3.26 -10.75
CA LYS A 69 9.31 -3.94 -9.82
C LYS A 69 9.81 -4.16 -8.39
N ALA A 70 10.98 -3.63 -8.02
CA ALA A 70 11.39 -3.53 -6.61
C ALA A 70 10.58 -2.46 -5.88
N VAL A 71 10.44 -2.57 -4.56
CA VAL A 71 9.83 -1.54 -3.70
C VAL A 71 10.88 -0.49 -3.31
N LEU A 72 10.53 0.79 -3.47
CA LEU A 72 11.33 1.96 -3.07
C LEU A 72 10.65 2.72 -1.94
N GLY A 73 11.37 3.69 -1.35
CA GLY A 73 10.91 4.44 -0.18
C GLY A 73 11.56 3.98 1.13
N PRO A 74 11.16 4.55 2.29
CA PRO A 74 10.05 5.48 2.46
C PRO A 74 10.46 6.94 2.21
N TRP A 75 10.16 7.49 1.03
CA TRP A 75 10.32 8.92 0.74
C TRP A 75 9.28 9.36 -0.29
N ARG A 76 8.94 10.66 -0.27
CA ARG A 76 7.89 11.22 -1.12
C ARG A 76 8.23 11.05 -2.61
N SER A 77 7.35 10.38 -3.35
CA SER A 77 7.47 10.20 -4.80
C SER A 77 6.08 10.31 -5.47
N PRO A 78 5.62 11.53 -5.78
CA PRO A 78 4.31 11.74 -6.38
C PRO A 78 4.21 11.06 -7.76
N GLY A 79 3.11 10.36 -8.01
CA GLY A 79 2.83 9.71 -9.30
C GLY A 79 3.55 8.38 -9.52
N ALA A 80 4.44 7.96 -8.60
CA ALA A 80 5.01 6.62 -8.63
C ALA A 80 4.04 5.64 -7.95
N ASN A 81 3.08 5.12 -8.71
CA ASN A 81 1.99 4.32 -8.17
C ASN A 81 2.11 2.86 -8.62
N TRP A 82 1.70 1.93 -7.76
CA TRP A 82 1.30 0.61 -8.26
C TRP A 82 0.04 0.77 -9.08
N VAL A 83 -0.02 0.09 -10.22
CA VAL A 83 -1.16 0.11 -11.14
C VAL A 83 -1.76 -1.29 -11.20
N VAL A 84 -3.05 -1.40 -10.92
CA VAL A 84 -3.80 -2.66 -10.89
C VAL A 84 -4.89 -2.62 -11.95
N GLN A 85 -4.93 -3.65 -12.79
CA GLN A 85 -6.04 -3.88 -13.71
C GLN A 85 -7.03 -4.81 -13.04
N VAL A 86 -8.22 -4.29 -12.70
CA VAL A 86 -9.30 -5.06 -12.09
C VAL A 86 -10.27 -5.48 -13.19
N PRO A 87 -10.48 -6.78 -13.41
CA PRO A 87 -11.46 -7.26 -14.39
C PRO A 87 -12.90 -7.08 -13.88
N GLU A 88 -13.86 -7.14 -14.80
CA GLU A 88 -15.28 -7.13 -14.46
C GLU A 88 -15.65 -8.32 -13.55
N GLY A 89 -16.56 -8.08 -12.61
CA GLY A 89 -17.03 -9.07 -11.63
C GLY A 89 -16.19 -9.13 -10.35
N CYS A 90 -15.03 -8.47 -10.28
CA CYS A 90 -14.23 -8.39 -9.06
C CYS A 90 -14.78 -7.32 -8.10
N GLY A 91 -15.41 -7.77 -7.01
CA GLY A 91 -15.96 -6.88 -5.97
C GLY A 91 -14.96 -6.38 -4.94
N GLN A 92 -13.70 -6.83 -4.99
CA GLN A 92 -12.69 -6.49 -3.99
C GLN A 92 -11.28 -6.57 -4.55
N LEU A 93 -10.42 -5.64 -4.13
CA LEU A 93 -8.95 -5.73 -4.25
C LEU A 93 -8.38 -6.16 -2.90
N GLN A 94 -7.65 -7.26 -2.88
CA GLN A 94 -6.89 -7.71 -1.71
C GLN A 94 -5.45 -7.26 -1.86
N VAL A 95 -4.88 -6.62 -0.84
CA VAL A 95 -3.47 -6.21 -0.85
C VAL A 95 -2.77 -6.85 0.34
N GLN A 96 -1.61 -7.43 0.08
CA GLN A 96 -0.68 -7.93 1.08
C GLN A 96 0.63 -7.15 0.99
N TRP A 97 1.06 -6.60 2.11
CA TRP A 97 2.28 -5.81 2.25
C TRP A 97 3.23 -6.47 3.25
N ASP A 98 4.49 -6.65 2.85
CA ASP A 98 5.57 -7.09 3.72
C ASP A 98 6.58 -5.95 3.88
N PRO A 99 6.63 -5.28 5.05
CA PRO A 99 7.62 -4.25 5.32
C PRO A 99 9.00 -4.82 5.67
N SER A 100 9.13 -6.12 5.94
CA SER A 100 10.36 -6.74 6.42
C SER A 100 11.34 -7.03 5.27
N GLY A 101 12.64 -7.13 5.60
CA GLY A 101 13.68 -7.55 4.66
C GLY A 101 13.65 -6.82 3.31
N GLU A 102 13.66 -7.60 2.22
CA GLU A 102 13.35 -7.11 0.87
C GLU A 102 11.83 -6.91 0.76
N LYS A 103 11.40 -5.67 0.99
CA LYS A 103 9.99 -5.27 1.00
C LYS A 103 9.25 -5.77 -0.23
N SER A 104 8.05 -6.30 -0.02
CA SER A 104 7.26 -6.87 -1.10
C SER A 104 5.78 -6.51 -0.96
N ILE A 105 5.08 -6.56 -2.10
CA ILE A 105 3.66 -6.27 -2.16
C ILE A 105 2.97 -7.14 -3.22
N HIS A 106 1.80 -7.67 -2.87
CA HIS A 106 1.00 -8.57 -3.69
C HIS A 106 -0.46 -8.14 -3.68
N TRP A 107 -1.15 -8.39 -4.80
CA TRP A 107 -2.57 -8.12 -4.97
C TRP A 107 -3.20 -9.00 -6.06
#